data_AF-A0A538M077-F1
#
_entry.id   AF-A0A538M077-F1
#
_cell.length_a   1.000
_cell.length_b   1.000
_cell.length_c   1.000
_cell.angle_alpha   90.00
_cell.angle_beta   90.00
_cell.angle_gamma   90.00
#
_symmetry.space_group_name_H-M   'P 1'
#
loop_
_entity.id
_entity.type
_entity.pdbx_description
1 polymer ?
#
loop_
_entity_poly.entity_id
_entity_poly.type
_entity_poly.pdbx_seq_one_letter_code
_entity_poly.pdbx_strand_id
1 'polypeptide(L)'
;MGGGTRVQLPAGIGEGFEVFVNGIPQQAGKDFRREGDELVFDRPLAREGRLGFWRWLSLFLGVAGTYRQNDSVDVIYQAAGRRHVAAGLPLRDD
;
A
#
# COMPACT_ATOMS: atom_id res chain seq x y z
N MET A 1 -10.12 4.94 -17.68
CA MET A 1 -8.84 4.22 -17.63
C MET A 1 -8.64 3.84 -16.18
N GLY A 2 -8.76 2.56 -15.84
CA GLY A 2 -8.83 2.10 -14.44
C GLY A 2 -7.47 2.36 -13.77
N GLY A 3 -7.44 3.23 -12.76
CA GLY A 3 -6.21 3.55 -12.03
C GLY A 3 -5.85 2.42 -11.09
N GLY A 4 -5.05 1.48 -11.56
CA GLY A 4 -4.47 0.43 -10.72
C GLY A 4 -3.32 0.96 -9.88
N THR A 5 -2.89 0.17 -8.90
CA THR A 5 -1.66 0.45 -8.14
C THR A 5 -0.74 -0.75 -8.17
N ARG A 6 0.55 -0.50 -8.42
CA ARG A 6 1.61 -1.49 -8.35
C ARG A 6 2.46 -1.28 -7.10
N VAL A 7 2.91 -2.38 -6.50
CA VAL A 7 3.74 -2.39 -5.30
C VAL A 7 4.93 -3.30 -5.50
N GLN A 8 6.14 -2.76 -5.35
CA GLN A 8 7.36 -3.55 -5.48
C GLN A 8 7.56 -4.44 -4.25
N LEU A 9 7.74 -5.74 -4.48
CA LEU A 9 8.10 -6.70 -3.45
C LEU A 9 9.59 -6.64 -3.10
N PRO A 10 9.97 -6.96 -1.85
CA PRO A 10 11.36 -7.15 -1.48
C PRO A 10 12.04 -8.27 -2.28
N ALA A 11 13.32 -8.09 -2.61
CA ALA A 11 14.12 -9.11 -3.26
C ALA A 11 14.24 -10.39 -2.39
N GLY A 12 14.19 -11.56 -3.03
CA GLY A 12 14.29 -12.84 -2.34
C GLY A 12 12.99 -13.28 -1.65
N ILE A 13 11.87 -12.60 -1.91
CA ILE A 13 10.56 -13.08 -1.50
C ILE A 13 10.21 -14.34 -2.29
N GLY A 14 9.96 -15.44 -1.57
CA GLY A 14 9.49 -16.69 -2.17
C GLY A 14 8.04 -16.58 -2.66
N GLU A 15 7.43 -17.72 -3.00
CA GLU A 15 6.01 -17.76 -3.35
C GLU A 15 5.08 -17.60 -2.14
N GLY A 16 5.57 -17.90 -0.93
CA GLY A 16 4.81 -17.79 0.32
C GLY A 16 4.96 -16.43 0.98
N PHE A 17 3.94 -15.59 0.88
CA PHE A 17 3.83 -14.33 1.60
C PHE A 17 2.38 -13.95 1.86
N GLU A 18 2.17 -13.11 2.87
CA GLU A 18 0.87 -12.53 3.23
C GLU A 18 0.90 -11.04 2.96
N VAL A 19 -0.17 -10.49 2.37
CA VAL A 19 -0.30 -9.08 2.02
C VAL A 19 -1.35 -8.43 2.89
N PHE A 20 -1.05 -7.24 3.41
CA PHE A 20 -1.97 -6.44 4.21
C PHE A 20 -2.05 -5.03 3.64
N VAL A 21 -3.27 -4.49 3.54
CA VAL A 21 -3.52 -3.07 3.26
C VAL A 21 -4.06 -2.43 4.53
N ASN A 22 -3.33 -1.49 5.13
CA ASN A 22 -3.69 -0.86 6.40
C ASN A 22 -4.01 -1.88 7.52
N GLY A 23 -3.28 -3.00 7.54
CA GLY A 23 -3.50 -4.10 8.49
C GLY A 23 -4.65 -5.06 8.13
N ILE A 24 -5.37 -4.83 7.03
CA ILE A 24 -6.42 -5.74 6.55
C ILE A 24 -5.81 -6.79 5.61
N PRO A 25 -5.97 -8.10 5.88
CA PRO A 25 -5.46 -9.16 5.01
C PRO A 25 -6.03 -9.06 3.59
N GLN A 26 -5.20 -9.29 2.58
CA GLN A 26 -5.59 -9.29 1.17
C GLN A 26 -5.33 -10.68 0.55
N GLN A 27 -6.19 -11.08 -0.39
CA GLN A 27 -6.18 -12.38 -1.04
C GLN A 27 -5.65 -12.29 -2.47
N ALA A 28 -4.65 -13.10 -2.80
CA ALA A 28 -4.15 -13.22 -4.17
C ALA A 28 -5.25 -13.73 -5.13
N GLY A 29 -5.29 -13.19 -6.34
CA GLY A 29 -6.29 -13.48 -7.37
C GLY A 29 -7.63 -12.77 -7.17
N LYS A 30 -7.91 -12.26 -5.96
CA LYS A 30 -9.12 -11.50 -5.65
C LYS A 30 -8.83 -10.01 -5.46
N ASP A 31 -7.90 -9.69 -4.57
CA ASP A 31 -7.59 -8.31 -4.18
C ASP A 31 -6.34 -7.78 -4.92
N PHE A 32 -5.43 -8.68 -5.32
CA PHE A 32 -4.23 -8.36 -6.10
C PHE A 32 -3.77 -9.55 -6.95
N ARG A 33 -2.94 -9.29 -7.96
CA ARG A 33 -2.17 -10.31 -8.70
C ARG A 33 -0.68 -10.12 -8.47
N ARG A 34 0.11 -11.20 -8.50
CA ARG A 34 1.58 -11.11 -8.53
C ARG A 34 2.05 -11.12 -9.98
N GLU A 35 2.83 -10.12 -10.36
CA GLU A 35 3.48 -10.03 -11.67
C GLU A 35 4.99 -9.87 -11.43
N GLY A 36 5.74 -10.96 -11.58
CA GLY A 36 7.17 -10.99 -11.24
C GLY A 36 7.43 -10.64 -9.77
N ASP A 37 8.11 -9.51 -9.55
CA ASP A 37 8.43 -8.95 -8.24
C ASP A 37 7.52 -7.77 -7.85
N GLU A 38 6.34 -7.64 -8.48
CA GLU A 38 5.34 -6.63 -8.16
C GLU A 38 3.99 -7.26 -7.78
N LEU A 39 3.25 -6.57 -6.93
CA LEU A 39 1.83 -6.80 -6.68
C LEU A 39 1.04 -5.77 -7.48
N VAL A 40 0.05 -6.23 -8.25
CA VAL A 40 -0.84 -5.40 -9.05
C VAL A 40 -2.23 -5.42 -8.44
N PHE A 41 -2.69 -4.26 -8.00
CA PHE A 41 -4.04 -4.03 -7.52
C PHE A 41 -4.87 -3.38 -8.62
N ASP A 42 -6.06 -3.93 -8.89
CA ASP A 42 -6.99 -3.38 -9.90
C ASP A 42 -7.70 -2.10 -9.43
N ARG A 43 -7.42 -1.66 -8.19
CA ARG A 43 -7.94 -0.44 -7.58
C ARG A 43 -6.81 0.52 -7.22
N PRO A 44 -7.06 1.83 -7.21
CA PRO A 44 -6.07 2.79 -6.75
C PRO A 44 -5.92 2.69 -5.23
N LEU A 45 -4.69 2.76 -4.75
CA LEU A 45 -4.34 2.91 -3.34
C LEU A 45 -3.82 4.33 -3.11
N ALA A 46 -4.43 5.07 -2.19
CA ALA A 46 -4.16 6.49 -2.04
C ALA A 46 -3.03 6.75 -1.04
N ARG A 47 -1.91 7.31 -1.49
CA ARG A 47 -0.86 7.88 -0.63
C ARG A 47 -0.87 9.40 -0.75
N GLU A 48 -1.81 10.08 -0.09
CA GLU A 48 -1.89 11.53 -0.21
C GLU A 48 -0.66 12.20 0.42
N GLY A 49 0.09 12.99 -0.37
CA GLY A 49 1.32 13.68 0.04
C GLY A 49 1.13 14.73 1.15
N ARG A 50 2.24 15.34 1.60
CA ARG A 50 2.28 16.35 2.68
C ARG A 50 1.19 17.41 2.46
N LEU A 51 0.55 17.83 3.55
CA LEU A 51 -0.45 18.91 3.59
C LEU A 51 -0.04 20.09 2.69
N GLY A 52 -0.81 20.34 1.63
CA GLY A 52 -0.76 21.63 0.95
C GLY A 52 -1.11 22.74 1.94
N PHE A 53 -0.36 23.84 1.92
CA PHE A 53 -0.49 24.99 2.84
C PHE A 53 -1.95 25.40 3.11
N TRP A 54 -2.78 25.43 2.06
CA TRP A 54 -4.19 25.79 2.13
C TRP A 54 -5.06 24.84 2.97
N ARG A 55 -4.71 23.54 3.05
CA ARG A 55 -5.39 22.56 3.91
C ARG A 55 -4.89 22.58 5.35
N TRP A 56 -3.62 22.91 5.57
CA TRP A 56 -3.15 23.21 6.94
C TRP A 56 -3.89 24.42 7.52
N LEU A 57 -4.11 25.45 6.70
CA LEU A 57 -4.87 26.63 7.09
C LEU A 57 -6.34 26.30 7.42
N SER A 58 -7.00 25.41 6.67
CA SER A 58 -8.38 25.01 6.97
C SER A 58 -8.51 24.21 8.28
N LEU A 59 -7.52 23.36 8.60
CA LEU A 59 -7.44 22.66 9.89
C LEU A 59 -7.21 23.63 11.05
N PHE A 60 -6.30 24.61 10.88
CA PHE A 60 -6.06 25.65 11.88
C PHE A 60 -7.33 26.48 12.19
N LEU A 61 -8.17 26.72 11.17
CA LEU A 61 -9.43 27.47 11.31
C LEU A 61 -10.61 26.62 11.83
N GLY A 62 -10.41 25.35 12.18
CA GLY A 62 -11.45 24.48 12.75
C GLY A 62 -12.50 24.00 11.75
N VAL A 63 -12.25 24.17 10.44
CA VAL A 63 -13.17 23.78 9.37
C VAL A 63 -12.72 22.44 8.77
N ALA A 64 -13.52 21.41 9.02
CA ALA A 64 -13.52 20.09 8.38
C ALA A 64 -12.48 19.06 8.86
N GLY A 65 -12.98 18.08 9.62
CA GLY A 65 -12.39 16.75 9.72
C GLY A 65 -12.41 16.06 8.35
N THR A 66 -11.24 15.84 7.77
CA THR A 66 -11.07 14.94 6.63
C THR A 66 -10.14 13.82 7.08
N TYR A 67 -10.70 12.65 7.38
CA TYR A 67 -9.89 11.46 7.63
C TYR A 67 -9.15 11.16 6.33
N ARG A 68 -7.83 11.28 6.33
CA ARG A 68 -6.99 11.04 5.15
C ARG A 68 -6.92 9.55 4.89
N GLN A 69 -7.13 9.17 3.63
CA GLN A 69 -6.67 7.87 3.13
C GLN A 69 -5.15 7.96 2.92
N ASN A 70 -4.41 7.19 3.69
CA ASN A 70 -2.98 6.98 3.52
C ASN A 70 -2.75 5.47 3.54
N ASP A 71 -3.04 4.85 2.40
CA ASP A 71 -2.94 3.41 2.25
C ASP A 71 -1.46 2.98 2.37
N SER A 72 -1.24 1.99 3.21
CA SER A 72 0.04 1.31 3.41
C SER A 72 -0.12 -0.14 3.01
N VAL A 73 0.81 -0.64 2.21
CA VAL A 73 0.91 -2.07 1.88
C VAL A 73 2.07 -2.67 2.65
N ASP A 74 1.75 -3.68 3.43
CA ASP A 74 2.71 -4.42 4.24
C ASP A 74 2.72 -5.88 3.78
N VAL A 75 3.90 -6.49 3.76
CA VAL A 75 4.09 -7.88 3.34
C VAL A 75 4.84 -8.65 4.40
N ILE A 76 4.29 -9.79 4.78
CA ILE A 76 4.93 -10.75 5.69
C ILE A 76 5.40 -11.94 4.87
N TYR A 77 6.66 -12.33 5.03
CA TYR A 77 7.24 -13.42 4.25
C TYR A 77 8.28 -14.19 5.06
N GLN A 78 8.62 -15.40 4.60
CA GLN A 78 9.75 -16.15 5.15
C GLN A 78 10.97 -16.02 4.24
N ALA A 79 12.12 -15.71 4.83
CA ALA A 79 13.41 -15.72 4.15
C ALA A 79 14.49 -16.24 5.10
N ALA A 80 15.32 -17.14 4.61
CA ALA A 80 16.37 -17.81 5.39
C ALA A 80 15.86 -18.41 6.73
N GLY A 81 14.68 -19.04 6.70
CA GLY A 81 14.06 -19.67 7.87
C GLY A 81 13.55 -18.70 8.94
N ARG A 82 13.50 -17.39 8.65
CA ARG A 82 12.99 -16.35 9.55
C ARG A 82 11.79 -15.64 8.95
N ARG A 83 10.84 -15.25 9.80
CA ARG A 83 9.70 -14.40 9.42
C ARG A 83 10.16 -12.94 9.36
N HIS A 84 9.87 -12.27 8.26
CA HIS A 84 10.16 -10.85 8.02
C HIS A 84 8.88 -10.09 7.74
N VAL A 85 8.92 -8.79 8.00
CA VAL A 85 7.85 -7.84 7.69
C VAL A 85 8.45 -6.69 6.91
N ALA A 86 7.96 -6.47 5.69
CA ALA A 86 8.25 -5.27 4.90
C ALA A 86 7.03 -4.36 4.95
N ALA A 87 7.11 -3.29 5.73
CA ALA A 87 6.01 -2.35 5.93
C ALA A 87 6.14 -1.12 5.03
N GLY A 88 5.00 -0.52 4.67
CA GLY A 88 4.95 0.77 3.97
C GLY A 88 5.55 0.73 2.58
N LEU A 89 5.38 -0.39 1.86
CA LEU A 89 5.97 -0.59 0.54
C LEU A 89 5.58 0.55 -0.43
N PRO A 90 6.49 0.94 -1.35
CA PRO A 90 6.22 2.00 -2.31
C PRO A 90 5.03 1.66 -3.21
N LEU A 91 4.07 2.58 -3.30
CA LEU A 91 2.94 2.51 -4.22
C LEU A 91 3.29 3.27 -5.51
N ARG A 92 2.99 2.68 -6.67
CA ARG A 92 3.14 3.28 -7.99
C ARG A 92 1.79 3.22 -8.71
N ASP A 93 1.39 4.30 -9.36
CA ASP A 93 0.20 4.30 -10.19
C ASP A 93 0.49 3.56 -11.51
N ASP A 94 -0.49 2.82 -12.01
CA ASP A 94 -0.46 2.12 -13.31
C ASP A 94 -0.94 3.00 -14.48
#